data_AF-A0A2M9YBJ8-F1
#
_entry.id   AF-A0A2M9YBJ8-F1
#
_cell.length_a   1.000
_cell.length_b   1.000
_cell.length_c   1.000
_cell.angle_alpha   90.00
_cell.angle_beta   90.00
_cell.angle_gamma   90.00
#
_symmetry.space_group_name_H-M   'P 1'
#
loop_
_entity.id
_entity.type
_entity.pdbx_description
1 polymer ?
#
loop_
_entity_poly.entity_id
_entity_poly.type
_entity_poly.pdbx_seq_one_letter_code
_entity_poly.pdbx_strand_id
1 'polypeptide(L)'
;MQDKPSATELLEAIQDFLMKEVLPEFRDKDLLAYKTLVSWNMLGVISREIRSGEESLDKELTRLSSLLKKKTEFPKTWNEKKNLTSFWNEELRDIIRKEKKSLEDTEYWKHIKESVIEKVEIVNPRFTTES
;
A
#
# COMPACT_ATOMS: atom_id res chain seq x y z
N MET A 1 -3.21 -32.33 8.42
CA MET A 1 -2.59 -31.53 7.34
C MET A 1 -1.65 -30.57 8.02
N GLN A 2 -0.39 -30.54 7.61
CA GLN A 2 0.57 -29.55 8.13
C GLN A 2 0.30 -28.27 7.34
N ASP A 3 -0.26 -27.26 7.99
CA ASP A 3 -0.54 -25.98 7.33
C ASP A 3 0.78 -25.35 6.88
N LYS A 4 0.85 -24.99 5.60
CA LYS A 4 2.00 -24.25 5.07
C LYS A 4 1.96 -22.84 5.64
N PRO A 5 3.10 -22.27 6.06
CA PRO A 5 3.15 -20.89 6.50
C PRO A 5 2.71 -19.95 5.38
N SER A 6 1.96 -18.92 5.76
CA SER A 6 1.55 -17.82 4.89
C SER A 6 2.76 -17.01 4.42
N ALA A 7 2.60 -16.28 3.31
CA ALA A 7 3.64 -15.37 2.82
C ALA A 7 4.05 -14.34 3.89
N THR A 8 3.11 -13.84 4.68
CA THR A 8 3.38 -12.88 5.75
C THR A 8 4.19 -13.48 6.90
N GLU A 9 3.90 -14.72 7.30
CA GLU A 9 4.69 -15.42 8.33
C GLU A 9 6.12 -15.71 7.85
N LEU A 10 6.28 -16.05 6.56
CA LEU A 10 7.61 -16.23 5.97
C LEU A 10 8.42 -14.92 5.94
N LEU A 11 7.78 -13.79 5.58
CA LEU A 11 8.42 -12.47 5.60
C LEU A 11 8.85 -12.07 7.02
N GLU A 12 8.00 -12.33 8.03
CA GLU A 12 8.31 -12.05 9.43
C GLU A 12 9.48 -12.90 9.95
N ALA A 13 9.52 -14.19 9.60
CA ALA A 13 10.65 -15.05 9.95
C ALA A 13 11.98 -14.54 9.35
N ILE A 14 11.96 -14.07 8.09
CA ILE A 14 13.15 -13.48 7.45
C ILE A 14 13.54 -12.17 8.14
N GLN A 15 12.57 -11.32 8.48
CA GLN A 15 12.83 -10.09 9.21
C GLN A 15 13.50 -10.35 10.57
N ASP A 16 12.99 -11.34 11.31
CA ASP A 16 13.56 -11.75 12.59
C ASP A 16 15.00 -12.25 12.42
N PHE A 17 15.27 -13.09 11.43
CA PHE A 17 16.61 -13.54 11.10
C PHE A 17 17.55 -12.37 10.79
N LEU A 18 17.11 -11.43 9.95
CA LEU A 18 17.91 -10.25 9.61
C LEU A 18 18.30 -9.42 10.84
N MET A 19 17.39 -9.27 11.81
CA MET A 19 17.63 -8.44 12.98
C MET A 19 18.37 -9.16 14.10
N LYS A 20 18.06 -10.44 14.33
CA LYS A 20 18.59 -11.23 15.45
C LYS A 20 19.92 -11.89 15.13
N GLU A 21 20.14 -12.26 13.87
CA GLU A 21 21.32 -13.05 13.46
C GLU A 21 22.23 -12.29 12.50
N VAL A 22 21.66 -11.57 11.50
CA VAL A 22 22.50 -10.93 10.46
C VAL A 22 23.04 -9.57 10.89
N LEU A 23 22.19 -8.68 11.40
CA LEU A 23 22.60 -7.32 11.79
C LEU A 23 23.71 -7.30 12.85
N PRO A 24 23.73 -8.17 13.89
CA PRO A 24 24.82 -8.22 14.87
C PRO A 24 26.21 -8.46 14.26
N GLU A 25 26.31 -9.26 13.20
CA GLU A 25 27.58 -9.63 12.55
C GLU A 25 28.21 -8.51 11.72
N PHE A 26 27.46 -7.44 11.44
CA PHE A 26 27.90 -6.32 10.60
C PHE A 26 27.77 -4.96 11.29
N ARG A 27 27.66 -4.93 12.62
CA ARG A 27 27.47 -3.68 13.40
C ARG A 27 28.61 -2.67 13.22
N ASP A 28 29.82 -3.14 12.94
CA ASP A 28 31.01 -2.36 12.67
C ASP A 28 31.16 -1.93 11.20
N LYS A 29 30.25 -2.40 10.33
CA LYS A 29 30.26 -2.13 8.88
C LYS A 29 29.04 -1.33 8.48
N ASP A 30 29.12 -0.01 8.65
CA ASP A 30 28.02 0.94 8.45
C ASP A 30 27.19 0.67 7.19
N LEU A 31 27.83 0.46 6.03
CA LEU A 31 27.13 0.21 4.78
C LEU A 31 26.33 -1.10 4.78
N LEU A 32 26.85 -2.16 5.38
CA LEU A 32 26.17 -3.45 5.47
C LEU A 32 25.05 -3.42 6.51
N ALA A 33 25.31 -2.82 7.69
CA ALA A 33 24.29 -2.59 8.70
C ALA A 33 23.10 -1.80 8.13
N TYR A 34 23.39 -0.72 7.39
CA TYR A 34 22.38 0.08 6.70
C TYR A 34 21.57 -0.76 5.70
N LYS A 35 22.23 -1.52 4.82
CA LYS A 35 21.54 -2.38 3.85
C LYS A 35 20.64 -3.42 4.53
N THR A 36 21.07 -4.00 5.64
CA THR A 36 20.25 -4.95 6.43
C THR A 36 18.99 -4.29 6.98
N LEU A 37 19.11 -3.09 7.55
CA LEU A 37 17.97 -2.32 8.04
C LEU A 37 16.99 -1.94 6.92
N VAL A 38 17.51 -1.54 5.75
CA VAL A 38 16.68 -1.24 4.58
C VAL A 38 15.93 -2.49 4.12
N SER A 39 16.62 -3.62 3.97
CA SER A 39 15.98 -4.89 3.59
C SER A 39 14.91 -5.31 4.59
N TRP A 40 15.20 -5.21 5.89
CA TRP A 40 14.22 -5.47 6.95
C TRP A 40 12.97 -4.58 6.81
N ASN A 41 13.17 -3.28 6.55
CA ASN A 41 12.07 -2.35 6.35
C ASN A 41 11.23 -2.69 5.11
N MET A 42 11.87 -3.00 3.98
CA MET A 42 11.21 -3.37 2.73
C MET A 42 10.33 -4.62 2.88
N LEU A 43 10.81 -5.65 3.60
CA LEU A 43 10.01 -6.83 3.91
C LEU A 43 8.76 -6.49 4.73
N GLY A 44 8.87 -5.51 5.64
CA GLY A 44 7.76 -5.05 6.46
C GLY A 44 6.72 -4.29 5.65
N VAL A 45 7.15 -3.50 4.66
CA VAL A 45 6.27 -2.84 3.69
C VAL A 45 5.48 -3.89 2.91
N ILE A 46 6.17 -4.91 2.37
CA ILE A 46 5.52 -5.99 1.61
C ILE A 46 4.51 -6.75 2.48
N SER A 47 4.86 -7.06 3.73
CA SER A 47 3.95 -7.73 4.67
C SER A 47 2.66 -6.92 4.90
N ARG A 48 2.77 -5.60 5.09
CA ARG A 48 1.60 -4.71 5.21
C ARG A 48 0.80 -4.60 3.92
N GLU A 49 1.46 -4.54 2.77
CA GLU A 49 0.78 -4.51 1.47
C GLU A 49 -0.07 -5.77 1.28
N ILE A 50 0.45 -6.95 1.64
CA ILE A 50 -0.29 -8.22 1.58
C ILE A 50 -1.48 -8.22 2.56
N ARG A 51 -1.31 -7.71 3.79
CA ARG A 51 -2.37 -7.73 4.81
C ARG A 51 -3.50 -6.76 4.51
N SER A 52 -3.18 -5.55 4.07
CA SER A 52 -4.13 -4.42 4.07
C SER A 52 -4.39 -3.84 2.70
N GLY A 53 -3.54 -4.08 1.70
CA GLY A 53 -3.67 -3.36 0.45
C GLY A 53 -4.89 -3.79 -0.38
N GLU A 54 -5.52 -4.94 -0.10
CA GLU A 54 -6.69 -5.38 -0.87
C GLU A 54 -7.91 -4.60 -0.41
N GLU A 55 -8.03 -4.47 0.92
CA GLU A 55 -9.03 -3.63 1.55
C GLU A 55 -8.83 -2.15 1.17
N SER A 56 -7.59 -1.66 1.12
CA SER A 56 -7.31 -0.30 0.64
C SER A 56 -7.72 -0.10 -0.82
N LEU A 57 -7.47 -1.08 -1.70
CA LEU A 57 -7.91 -1.02 -3.10
C LEU A 57 -9.44 -1.05 -3.20
N ASP A 58 -10.14 -1.86 -2.40
CA ASP A 58 -11.60 -1.91 -2.38
C ASP A 58 -12.23 -0.58 -1.94
N LYS A 59 -11.64 0.05 -0.92
CA LYS A 59 -12.02 1.41 -0.47
C LYS A 59 -11.77 2.44 -1.59
N GLU A 60 -10.60 2.41 -2.22
CA GLU A 60 -10.26 3.33 -3.31
C GLU A 60 -11.18 3.17 -4.52
N LEU A 61 -11.47 1.94 -4.95
CA LEU A 61 -12.41 1.62 -6.03
C LEU A 61 -13.83 2.08 -5.73
N THR A 62 -14.28 1.93 -4.48
CA THR A 62 -15.59 2.42 -4.04
C THR A 62 -15.69 3.95 -4.13
N ARG A 63 -14.64 4.68 -3.74
CA ARG A 63 -14.61 6.15 -3.88
C ARG A 63 -14.55 6.57 -5.35
N LEU A 64 -13.73 5.89 -6.16
CA LEU A 64 -13.59 6.17 -7.59
C LEU A 64 -14.88 5.91 -8.36
N SER A 65 -15.59 4.81 -8.07
CA SER A 65 -16.87 4.50 -8.74
C SER A 65 -17.91 5.59 -8.49
N SER A 66 -17.97 6.12 -7.26
CA SER A 66 -18.84 7.24 -6.90
C SER A 66 -18.46 8.52 -7.65
N LEU A 67 -17.18 8.90 -7.66
CA LEU A 67 -16.70 10.12 -8.32
C LEU A 67 -16.89 10.08 -9.85
N LEU A 68 -16.60 8.93 -10.46
CA LEU A 68 -16.70 8.74 -11.90
C LEU A 68 -18.11 8.31 -12.35
N LYS A 69 -19.06 8.19 -11.40
CA LYS A 69 -20.44 7.74 -11.63
C LYS A 69 -20.54 6.40 -12.38
N LYS A 70 -19.63 5.47 -12.08
CA LYS A 70 -19.57 4.15 -12.71
C LYS A 70 -20.39 3.15 -11.91
N LYS A 71 -21.26 2.40 -12.60
CA LYS A 71 -21.94 1.22 -12.06
C LYS A 71 -21.18 -0.01 -12.52
N THR A 72 -20.44 -0.64 -11.61
CA THR A 72 -19.60 -1.79 -11.96
C THR A 72 -19.52 -2.76 -10.78
N GLU A 73 -19.56 -4.05 -11.11
CA GLU A 73 -19.11 -5.12 -10.21
C GLU A 73 -17.60 -5.07 -10.09
N PHE A 74 -17.09 -4.95 -8.86
CA PHE A 74 -15.65 -4.92 -8.66
C PHE A 74 -15.01 -6.29 -8.96
N PRO A 75 -13.83 -6.30 -9.60
CA PRO A 75 -13.12 -7.53 -9.86
C PRO A 75 -12.75 -8.23 -8.56
N LYS A 76 -12.61 -9.57 -8.63
CA LYS A 76 -12.36 -10.40 -7.44
C LYS A 76 -10.88 -10.58 -7.14
N THR A 77 -10.02 -10.49 -8.15
CA THR A 77 -8.59 -10.73 -7.94
C THR A 77 -7.85 -9.44 -7.64
N TRP A 78 -6.85 -9.53 -6.77
CA TRP A 78 -5.94 -8.43 -6.45
C TRP A 78 -5.40 -7.71 -7.69
N ASN A 79 -4.91 -8.47 -8.67
CA ASN A 79 -4.24 -7.88 -9.83
C ASN A 79 -5.22 -7.10 -10.73
N GLU A 80 -6.44 -7.62 -10.89
CA GLU A 80 -7.50 -6.92 -11.62
C GLU A 80 -7.95 -5.66 -10.87
N LYS A 81 -8.10 -5.71 -9.53
CA LYS A 81 -8.39 -4.53 -8.71
C LYS A 81 -7.33 -3.44 -8.90
N LYS A 82 -6.04 -3.81 -8.88
CA LYS A 82 -4.91 -2.89 -9.09
C LYS A 82 -4.96 -2.25 -10.48
N ASN A 83 -5.20 -3.03 -11.53
CA ASN A 83 -5.30 -2.54 -12.90
C ASN A 83 -6.48 -1.59 -13.08
N LEU A 84 -7.66 -1.95 -12.56
CA LEU A 84 -8.85 -1.11 -12.63
C LEU A 84 -8.66 0.21 -11.89
N THR A 85 -8.09 0.15 -10.68
CA THR A 85 -7.78 1.33 -9.86
C THR A 85 -6.81 2.26 -10.60
N SER A 86 -5.76 1.72 -11.22
CA SER A 86 -4.83 2.52 -12.03
C SER A 86 -5.53 3.21 -13.19
N PHE A 87 -6.35 2.47 -13.95
CA PHE A 87 -7.09 3.00 -15.09
C PHE A 87 -8.05 4.12 -14.69
N TRP A 88 -8.81 3.95 -13.59
CA TRP A 88 -9.74 4.98 -13.12
C TRP A 88 -9.03 6.20 -12.50
N ASN A 89 -7.86 6.01 -11.90
CA ASN A 89 -7.03 7.15 -11.46
C ASN A 89 -6.52 7.98 -12.64
N GLU A 90 -6.17 7.37 -13.77
CA GLU A 90 -5.80 8.09 -15.00
C GLU A 90 -6.98 8.89 -15.55
N GLU A 91 -8.17 8.30 -15.57
CA GLU A 91 -9.39 9.00 -15.98
C GLU A 91 -9.73 10.17 -15.05
N LEU A 92 -9.64 9.96 -13.73
CA LEU A 92 -9.85 11.01 -12.73
C LEU A 92 -8.86 12.16 -12.91
N ARG A 93 -7.57 11.84 -13.13
CA ARG A 93 -6.51 12.83 -13.42
C ARG A 93 -6.89 13.67 -14.64
N ASP A 94 -7.36 13.04 -15.70
CA ASP A 94 -7.69 13.73 -16.94
C ASP A 94 -8.92 14.63 -16.78
N ILE A 95 -9.92 14.21 -16.00
CA ILE A 95 -11.04 15.07 -15.59
C ILE A 95 -10.57 16.27 -14.78
N ILE A 96 -9.75 16.05 -13.74
CA ILE A 96 -9.20 17.13 -12.90
C ILE A 96 -8.48 18.18 -13.75
N ARG A 97 -7.63 17.72 -14.68
CA ARG A 97 -6.87 18.61 -15.57
C ARG A 97 -7.76 19.35 -16.55
N LYS A 98 -8.73 18.66 -17.17
CA LYS A 98 -9.63 19.23 -18.18
C LYS A 98 -10.59 20.25 -17.59
N GLU A 99 -11.20 19.91 -16.45
CA GLU A 99 -12.19 20.75 -15.77
C GLU A 99 -11.55 21.80 -14.85
N LYS A 100 -10.21 21.80 -14.72
CA LYS A 100 -9.44 22.68 -13.84
C LYS A 100 -9.96 22.66 -12.41
N LYS A 101 -10.24 21.46 -11.90
CA LYS A 101 -10.69 21.25 -10.52
C LYS A 101 -9.66 21.84 -9.54
N SER A 102 -10.15 22.48 -8.48
CA SER A 102 -9.35 23.12 -7.46
C SER A 102 -9.48 22.39 -6.12
N LEU A 103 -8.80 22.89 -5.09
CA LEU A 103 -8.94 22.38 -3.72
C LEU A 103 -10.35 22.61 -3.13
N GLU A 104 -11.15 23.47 -3.75
CA GLU A 104 -12.54 23.75 -3.38
C GLU A 104 -13.48 22.63 -3.85
N ASP A 105 -13.06 21.78 -4.80
CA ASP A 105 -13.75 20.57 -5.19
C ASP A 105 -13.56 19.47 -4.11
N THR A 106 -14.29 19.64 -3.01
CA THR A 106 -14.07 18.90 -1.75
C THR A 106 -14.12 17.39 -1.91
N GLU A 107 -14.95 16.85 -2.81
CA GLU A 107 -15.06 15.40 -3.05
C GLU A 107 -13.81 14.83 -3.71
N TYR A 108 -13.24 15.54 -4.70
CA TYR A 108 -12.01 15.13 -5.38
C TYR A 108 -10.80 15.24 -4.44
N TRP A 109 -10.72 16.35 -3.71
CA TRP A 109 -9.66 16.56 -2.73
C TRP A 109 -9.70 15.51 -1.61
N LYS A 110 -10.89 15.23 -1.08
CA LYS A 110 -11.09 14.19 -0.08
C LYS A 110 -10.60 12.84 -0.60
N HIS A 111 -11.02 12.43 -1.80
CA HIS A 111 -10.56 11.17 -2.38
C HIS A 111 -9.04 11.09 -2.50
N ILE A 112 -8.38 12.11 -3.06
CA ILE A 112 -6.92 12.14 -3.20
C ILE A 112 -6.24 12.03 -1.83
N LYS A 113 -6.73 12.80 -0.85
CA LYS A 113 -6.19 12.79 0.51
C LYS A 113 -6.29 11.40 1.15
N GLU A 114 -7.47 10.77 1.13
CA GLU A 114 -7.67 9.43 1.70
C GLU A 114 -6.78 8.39 1.00
N SER A 115 -6.75 8.39 -0.34
CA SER A 115 -5.92 7.44 -1.10
C SER A 115 -4.43 7.62 -0.84
N VAL A 116 -3.96 8.84 -0.56
CA VAL A 116 -2.56 9.10 -0.18
C VAL A 116 -2.29 8.62 1.24
N ILE A 117 -3.18 8.88 2.20
CA ILE A 117 -3.03 8.42 3.59
C ILE A 117 -2.91 6.89 3.60
N GLU A 118 -3.86 6.19 2.99
CA GLU A 118 -3.87 4.71 2.94
C GLU A 118 -2.58 4.14 2.32
N LYS A 119 -2.05 4.77 1.26
CA LYS A 119 -0.78 4.36 0.63
C LYS A 119 0.43 4.63 1.53
N VAL A 120 0.43 5.76 2.23
CA VAL A 120 1.49 6.14 3.17
C VAL A 120 1.53 5.21 4.37
N GLU A 121 0.38 4.80 4.90
CA GLU A 121 0.27 3.85 6.02
C GLU A 121 0.91 2.49 5.70
N ILE A 122 0.76 2.01 4.45
CA ILE A 122 1.41 0.76 4.01
C ILE A 122 2.94 0.91 4.00
N VAL A 123 3.46 1.99 3.41
CA VAL A 123 4.91 2.17 3.28
C VAL A 123 5.58 2.61 4.57
N ASN A 124 4.87 3.26 5.48
CA ASN A 124 5.41 3.78 6.72
C ASN A 124 4.44 3.60 7.90
N PRO A 125 4.73 2.66 8.82
CA PRO A 125 3.84 2.33 9.93
C PRO A 125 3.69 3.46 10.96
N ARG A 126 4.55 4.48 10.95
CA ARG A 126 4.39 5.66 11.83
C ARG A 126 3.15 6.47 11.53
N PHE A 127 2.58 6.30 10.33
CA PHE A 127 1.40 7.03 9.90
C PHE A 127 0.12 6.23 10.04
N THR A 128 0.18 4.97 10.50
CA THR A 128 -1.02 4.18 10.79
C THR A 128 -1.85 4.91 11.84
N THR A 129 -3.01 5.41 11.43
CA THR A 129 -3.95 6.02 12.36
C THR A 129 -4.57 4.93 13.23
N GLU A 130 -4.27 4.94 14.54
CA GLU A 130 -4.96 4.08 15.52
C GLU A 130 -6.46 4.37 15.43
N SER A 131 -7.24 3.35 15.10
CA SER A 131 -8.71 3.40 15.01
C SER A 131 -9.36 3.23 16.36
#